data_AF-A3TMI0-F1
#
_entry.id   AF-A3TMI0-F1
#
_cell.length_a   1.000
_cell.length_b   1.000
_cell.length_c   1.000
_cell.angle_alpha   90.00
_cell.angle_beta   90.00
_cell.angle_gamma   90.00
#
_symmetry.space_group_name_H-M   'P 1'
#
loop_
_entity.id
_entity.type
_entity.pdbx_description
1 polymer ?
#
loop_
_entity_poly.entity_id
_entity_poly.type
_entity_poly.pdbx_seq_one_letter_code
_entity_poly.pdbx_strand_id
1 'polypeptide(L)'
;MQRAALEHDAKIWDATHDVLAAAAVTAGGLDVSTNTTSVVADMVGYNSSYTELQDFVVTLVKGGSTATNKMATTLRDVKKQYESDDEAARAAIGALWAPVE
;
A
#
# COMPACT_ATOMS: atom_id res chain seq x y z
N MET A 1 21.15 8.81 -9.61
CA MET A 1 21.02 7.52 -8.92
C MET A 1 19.89 7.51 -7.89
N GLN A 2 19.77 8.51 -7.01
CA GLN A 2 18.70 8.54 -5.98
C GLN A 2 17.26 8.48 -6.49
N ARG A 3 16.90 9.20 -7.57
CA ARG A 3 15.52 9.18 -8.12
C ARG A 3 15.08 7.82 -8.66
N ALA A 4 15.99 7.09 -9.30
CA ALA A 4 15.71 5.76 -9.80
C ALA A 4 15.50 4.76 -8.65
N ALA A 5 16.24 4.92 -7.55
CA ALA A 5 16.04 4.14 -6.33
C ALA A 5 14.68 4.43 -5.69
N LEU A 6 14.27 5.71 -5.57
CA LEU A 6 12.95 6.07 -5.04
C LEU A 6 11.80 5.47 -5.86
N GLU A 7 11.92 5.50 -7.19
CA GLU A 7 10.92 4.89 -8.08
C GLU A 7 10.91 3.35 -7.94
N HIS A 8 12.07 2.72 -7.82
CA HIS A 8 12.19 1.29 -7.63
C HIS A 8 11.55 0.86 -6.30
N ASP A 9 11.86 1.56 -5.21
CA ASP A 9 11.30 1.26 -3.90
C ASP A 9 9.80 1.50 -3.87
N ALA A 10 9.29 2.54 -4.53
CA ALA A 10 7.86 2.78 -4.68
C ALA A 10 7.15 1.59 -5.36
N LYS A 11 7.76 0.98 -6.38
CA LYS A 11 7.21 -0.20 -7.05
C LYS A 11 7.15 -1.43 -6.15
N ILE A 12 8.15 -1.61 -5.27
CA ILE A 12 8.14 -2.71 -4.30
C ILE A 12 6.97 -2.54 -3.32
N TRP A 13 6.75 -1.30 -2.86
CA TRP A 13 5.65 -1.00 -1.96
C TRP A 13 4.28 -1.18 -2.63
N ASP A 14 4.13 -0.80 -3.91
CA ASP A 14 2.92 -1.08 -4.69
C ASP A 14 2.69 -2.59 -4.87
N ALA A 15 3.72 -3.35 -5.22
CA ALA A 15 3.58 -4.79 -5.35
C ALA A 15 3.14 -5.44 -4.03
N THR A 16 3.64 -4.94 -2.91
CA THR A 16 3.22 -5.38 -1.57
C THR A 16 1.77 -4.99 -1.29
N HIS A 17 1.38 -3.75 -1.63
CA HIS A 17 -0.01 -3.28 -1.53
C HIS A 17 -0.97 -4.20 -2.28
N ASP A 18 -0.64 -4.56 -3.53
CA ASP A 18 -1.46 -5.40 -4.40
C ASP A 18 -1.63 -6.81 -3.82
N VAL A 19 -0.53 -7.41 -3.33
CA VAL A 19 -0.55 -8.72 -2.68
C VAL A 19 -1.44 -8.70 -1.44
N LEU A 20 -1.32 -7.68 -0.58
CA LEU A 20 -2.15 -7.54 0.61
C LEU A 20 -3.62 -7.29 0.24
N ALA A 21 -3.90 -6.47 -0.77
CA ALA A 21 -5.25 -6.22 -1.23
C ALA A 21 -5.92 -7.52 -1.74
N ALA A 22 -5.20 -8.30 -2.55
CA ALA A 22 -5.67 -9.60 -3.03
C ALA A 22 -5.88 -10.61 -1.90
N ALA A 23 -4.96 -10.64 -0.92
CA ALA A 23 -5.08 -11.49 0.26
C ALA A 23 -6.31 -11.14 1.11
N ALA A 24 -6.60 -9.84 1.30
CA ALA A 24 -7.79 -9.39 2.01
C ALA A 24 -9.09 -9.77 1.29
N VAL A 25 -9.13 -9.67 -0.04
CA VAL A 25 -10.27 -10.13 -0.85
C VAL A 25 -10.47 -11.63 -0.72
N THR A 26 -9.37 -12.40 -0.83
CA THR A 26 -9.41 -13.87 -0.71
C THR A 26 -9.88 -14.27 0.68
N ALA A 27 -9.29 -13.70 1.73
CA ALA A 27 -9.64 -13.99 3.11
C ALA A 27 -11.09 -13.62 3.44
N GLY A 28 -11.57 -12.46 2.97
CA GLY A 28 -12.97 -12.04 3.18
C GLY A 28 -14.00 -12.82 2.37
N GLY A 29 -13.56 -13.55 1.34
CA GLY A 29 -14.41 -14.44 0.55
C GLY A 29 -14.51 -15.87 1.09
N LEU A 30 -13.76 -16.22 2.13
CA LEU A 30 -13.88 -17.54 2.78
C LEU A 30 -15.20 -17.59 3.56
N ASP A 31 -16.10 -18.50 3.18
CA ASP A 31 -17.33 -18.72 3.92
C ASP A 31 -17.24 -20.03 4.70
N VAL A 32 -17.36 -19.95 6.03
CA VAL A 32 -17.41 -21.10 6.92
C VAL A 32 -18.84 -21.26 7.40
N SER A 33 -19.58 -22.07 6.65
CA SER A 33 -20.98 -22.39 6.94
C SER A 33 -21.12 -23.52 7.97
N THR A 34 -22.31 -23.64 8.54
CA THR A 34 -22.68 -24.76 9.45
C THR A 34 -22.53 -26.14 8.77
N ASN A 35 -22.69 -26.20 7.44
CA ASN A 35 -22.44 -27.41 6.66
C ASN A 35 -20.97 -27.83 6.67
N THR A 36 -20.05 -26.88 6.85
CA THR A 36 -18.60 -27.14 6.87
C THR A 36 -18.05 -27.48 8.27
N THR A 37 -18.74 -27.12 9.35
CA THR A 37 -18.21 -27.22 10.73
C THR A 37 -18.96 -28.15 11.66
N SER A 38 -20.13 -28.69 11.24
CA SER A 38 -21.08 -29.48 12.06
C SER A 38 -21.90 -28.64 13.05
N VAL A 39 -23.14 -29.07 13.28
CA VAL A 39 -24.11 -28.43 14.20
C VAL A 39 -23.55 -28.28 15.62
N VAL A 40 -22.72 -29.23 16.07
CA VAL A 40 -22.08 -29.18 17.41
C VAL A 40 -21.07 -28.04 17.50
N ALA A 41 -20.33 -27.75 16.43
CA ALA A 41 -19.38 -26.61 16.40
C ALA A 41 -20.13 -25.28 16.44
N ASP A 42 -21.28 -25.19 15.77
CA ASP A 42 -22.14 -24.02 15.80
C ASP A 42 -22.71 -23.78 17.20
N MET A 43 -23.15 -24.83 17.89
CA MET A 43 -23.65 -24.75 19.28
C MET A 43 -22.61 -24.23 20.28
N VAL A 44 -21.32 -24.45 20.04
CA VAL A 44 -20.23 -23.91 20.89
C VAL A 44 -19.72 -22.55 20.42
N GLY A 45 -20.38 -21.93 19.43
CA GLY A 45 -20.04 -20.60 18.93
C GLY A 45 -18.83 -20.55 17.99
N TYR A 46 -18.37 -21.69 17.47
CA TYR A 46 -17.19 -21.77 16.61
C TYR A 46 -17.29 -20.85 15.39
N ASN A 47 -18.43 -20.88 14.69
CA ASN A 47 -18.63 -20.09 13.47
C ASN A 47 -18.56 -18.59 13.78
N SER A 48 -19.13 -18.13 14.90
CA SER A 48 -19.04 -16.72 15.33
C SER A 48 -17.59 -16.32 15.60
N SER A 49 -16.85 -17.12 16.37
CA SER A 49 -15.44 -16.84 16.67
C SER A 49 -14.55 -16.88 15.43
N TYR A 50 -14.85 -17.79 14.48
CA TYR A 50 -14.16 -17.83 13.19
C TYR A 50 -14.40 -16.54 12.41
N THR A 51 -15.66 -16.10 12.27
CA THR A 51 -16.00 -14.87 11.56
C THR A 51 -15.34 -13.64 12.20
N GLU A 52 -15.31 -13.54 13.54
CA GLU A 52 -14.62 -12.45 14.23
C GLU A 52 -13.11 -12.43 13.93
N LEU A 53 -12.46 -13.61 13.93
CA LEU A 53 -11.04 -13.73 13.59
C LEU A 53 -10.79 -13.40 12.12
N GLN A 54 -11.67 -13.85 11.24
CA GLN A 54 -11.60 -13.56 9.81
C GLN A 54 -11.71 -12.05 9.56
N ASP A 55 -12.69 -11.38 10.17
CA ASP A 55 -12.87 -9.93 10.08
C ASP A 55 -11.65 -9.17 10.61
N PHE A 56 -11.07 -9.64 11.72
CA PHE A 56 -9.84 -9.08 12.27
C PHE A 56 -8.67 -9.20 11.28
N VAL A 57 -8.45 -10.38 10.70
CA VAL A 57 -7.39 -10.61 9.71
C VAL A 57 -7.61 -9.75 8.46
N VAL A 58 -8.82 -9.71 7.92
CA VAL A 58 -9.17 -8.88 6.76
C VAL A 58 -8.89 -7.41 7.05
N THR A 59 -9.27 -6.93 8.23
CA THR A 59 -9.04 -5.55 8.66
C THR A 59 -7.55 -5.24 8.76
N LEU A 60 -6.77 -6.13 9.39
CA LEU A 60 -5.33 -5.97 9.54
C LEU A 60 -4.62 -5.91 8.19
N VAL A 61 -4.96 -6.83 7.28
CA VAL A 61 -4.36 -6.91 5.95
C VAL A 61 -4.74 -5.70 5.09
N LYS A 62 -6.00 -5.23 5.14
CA LYS A 62 -6.42 -3.97 4.49
C LYS A 62 -5.67 -2.76 5.04
N GLY A 63 -5.44 -2.72 6.36
CA GLY A 63 -4.63 -1.68 6.99
C GLY A 63 -3.19 -1.67 6.47
N GLY A 64 -2.55 -2.83 6.38
CA GLY A 64 -1.22 -2.98 5.80
C GLY A 64 -1.15 -2.58 4.32
N SER A 65 -2.15 -2.99 3.54
CA SER A 65 -2.31 -2.59 2.13
C SER A 65 -2.40 -1.07 1.98
N THR A 66 -3.20 -0.41 2.83
CA THR A 66 -3.34 1.06 2.81
C THR A 66 -2.02 1.76 3.18
N ALA A 67 -1.33 1.27 4.21
CA ALA A 67 -0.06 1.84 4.65
C ALA A 67 1.04 1.73 3.58
N THR A 68 1.14 0.57 2.93
CA THR A 68 2.13 0.33 1.86
C THR A 68 1.87 1.19 0.62
N ASN A 69 0.62 1.36 0.20
CA ASN A 69 0.25 2.29 -0.87
C ASN A 69 0.64 3.74 -0.54
N LYS A 70 0.41 4.16 0.71
CA LYS A 70 0.82 5.48 1.18
C LYS A 70 2.33 5.67 1.11
N MET A 71 3.12 4.65 1.44
CA MET A 71 4.58 4.70 1.32
C MET A 71 5.01 4.86 -0.14
N ALA A 72 4.43 4.06 -1.06
CA ALA A 72 4.72 4.17 -2.50
C ALA A 72 4.40 5.56 -3.06
N THR A 73 3.23 6.10 -2.71
CA THR A 73 2.80 7.45 -3.09
C THR A 73 3.77 8.52 -2.56
N THR A 74 4.13 8.42 -1.28
CA THR A 74 5.07 9.36 -0.64
C THR A 74 6.43 9.37 -1.35
N LEU A 75 6.97 8.20 -1.71
CA LEU A 75 8.26 8.11 -2.42
C LEU A 75 8.21 8.78 -3.80
N ARG A 76 7.09 8.65 -4.51
CA ARG A 76 6.88 9.33 -5.80
C ARG A 76 6.77 10.83 -5.63
N ASP A 77 6.11 11.30 -4.59
CA ASP A 77 5.99 12.74 -4.31
C ASP A 77 7.35 13.34 -3.94
N VAL A 78 8.16 12.63 -3.15
CA VAL A 78 9.55 13.03 -2.86
C VAL A 78 10.39 13.07 -4.14
N LYS A 79 10.24 12.08 -5.03
CA LYS A 79 10.93 12.09 -6.34
C LYS A 79 10.52 13.31 -7.17
N LYS A 80 9.22 13.63 -7.27
CA LYS A 80 8.73 14.81 -7.99
C LYS A 80 9.28 16.10 -7.40
N GLN A 81 9.35 16.20 -6.07
CA GLN A 81 9.94 17.36 -5.41
C GLN A 81 11.40 17.55 -5.84
N TYR A 82 12.19 16.47 -5.84
CA TYR A 82 13.57 16.54 -6.33
C TYR A 82 13.67 16.98 -7.79
N GLU A 83 12.74 16.55 -8.66
CA GLU A 83 12.71 16.97 -10.07
C GLU A 83 12.42 18.47 -10.19
N SER A 84 11.42 18.96 -9.46
CA SER A 84 11.08 20.38 -9.40
C SER A 84 12.23 21.23 -8.86
N ASP A 85 12.92 20.78 -7.82
CA ASP A 85 14.04 21.51 -7.21
C ASP A 85 15.23 21.63 -8.17
N ASP A 86 15.53 20.57 -8.93
CA ASP A 86 16.58 20.61 -9.95
C ASP A 86 16.24 21.56 -11.11
N GLU A 87 14.98 21.58 -11.55
CA GLU A 87 14.52 22.49 -12.60
C GLU A 87 14.60 23.95 -12.12
N ALA A 88 14.18 24.23 -10.89
CA ALA A 88 14.29 25.54 -10.28
C ALA A 88 15.76 25.98 -10.14
N ALA A 89 16.66 25.07 -9.72
CA ALA A 89 18.08 25.34 -9.64
C ALA A 89 18.70 25.64 -11.01
N ARG A 90 18.33 24.88 -12.05
CA ARG A 90 18.77 25.15 -13.43
C ARG A 90 18.28 26.50 -13.93
N ALA A 91 17.03 26.86 -13.69
CA ALA A 91 16.47 28.15 -14.07
C ALA A 91 17.18 29.31 -13.36
N ALA A 92 17.44 29.18 -12.06
CA ALA A 92 18.16 30.18 -11.29
C ALA A 92 19.60 30.39 -11.78
N ILE A 93 20.34 29.30 -12.05
CA ILE A 93 21.69 29.38 -12.61
C ILE A 93 21.65 29.98 -14.02
N GLY A 94 20.71 29.58 -14.87
CA GLY A 94 20.56 30.17 -16.21
C GLY A 94 20.31 31.68 -16.18
N ALA A 95 19.51 32.16 -15.22
CA ALA A 95 19.24 33.58 -15.02
C ALA A 95 20.48 34.36 -14.56
N LEU A 96 21.35 33.75 -13.74
CA LEU A 96 22.61 34.35 -13.28
C LEU A 96 23.65 34.53 -14.40
N TRP A 97 23.60 33.69 -15.43
CA TRP A 97 24.54 33.71 -16.56
C TRP A 97 24.00 34.44 -17.79
N ALA A 98 22.77 34.96 -17.73
CA ALA A 98 22.23 35.79 -18.80
C ALA A 98 23.03 37.12 -18.87
N PRO A 99 23.61 37.48 -20.03
CA PRO A 99 24.30 38.76 -20.19
C PRO A 99 23.32 39.90 -19.89
N VAL A 100 23.71 40.79 -19.00
CA VAL A 100 22.99 42.07 -18.81
C VAL A 100 23.37 42.95 -19.99
N GLU A 101 22.42 43.26 -20.87
CA GLU A 101 22.55 44.35 -21.85
C GLU A 101 22.43 45.71 -21.16
#